data_AF-A0A351WNG2-F1
#
_entry.id   AF-A0A351WNG2-F1
#
_cell.length_a   1.000
_cell.length_b   1.000
_cell.length_c   1.000
_cell.angle_alpha   90.00
_cell.angle_beta   90.00
_cell.angle_gamma   90.00
#
_symmetry.space_group_name_H-M   'P 1'
#
loop_
_entity.id
_entity.type
_entity.pdbx_description
1 polymer ?
#
loop_
_entity_poly.entity_id
_entity_poly.type
_entity_poly.pdbx_seq_one_letter_code
_entity_poly.pdbx_strand_id
1 'polypeptide(L)'
;MTKKVLVTQEIEVTVDETKFSEKFMQEFRDSFYQFDDLDAHIKHLAQLEARGFVPFDNSFIEGYGWSKDMGISFKNEGIEEEIQGS
;
A
#
# COMPACT_ATOMS: atom_id res chain seq x y z
N MET A 1 -23.59 -21.85 8.98
CA MET A 1 -22.60 -21.63 10.06
C MET A 1 -21.80 -20.40 9.68
N THR A 2 -21.63 -19.44 10.59
CA THR A 2 -20.86 -18.22 10.33
C THR A 2 -19.67 -18.19 11.29
N LYS A 3 -18.48 -17.93 10.77
CA LYS A 3 -17.23 -17.76 11.55
C LYS A 3 -16.61 -16.43 11.18
N LYS A 4 -16.01 -15.75 12.16
CA LYS A 4 -15.16 -14.58 11.91
C LYS A 4 -13.73 -15.09 11.79
N VAL A 5 -13.04 -14.68 10.73
CA VAL A 5 -11.64 -15.00 10.49
C VAL A 5 -10.89 -13.69 10.41
N LEU A 6 -9.83 -13.56 11.22
CA LEU A 6 -8.86 -12.48 11.09
C LEU A 6 -7.83 -12.94 10.05
N VAL A 7 -7.56 -12.09 9.07
CA VAL A 7 -6.51 -12.30 8.08
C VAL A 7 -5.52 -11.16 8.22
N THR A 8 -4.27 -11.50 8.52
CA THR A 8 -3.16 -10.55 8.65
C THR A 8 -2.18 -10.82 7.53
N GLN A 9 -1.75 -9.76 6.83
CA GLN A 9 -0.72 -9.84 5.81
C GLN A 9 0.42 -8.90 6.19
N GLU A 10 1.65 -9.40 6.13
CA GLU A 10 2.86 -8.59 6.29
C GLU A 10 3.43 -8.27 4.90
N ILE A 11 3.53 -6.98 4.60
CA ILE A 11 3.94 -6.48 3.29
C ILE A 11 5.09 -5.50 3.50
N GLU A 12 6.25 -5.88 2.99
CA GLU A 12 7.38 -4.98 2.86
C GLU A 12 7.14 -4.08 1.65
N VAL A 13 7.19 -2.77 1.88
CA VAL A 13 7.03 -1.75 0.82
C VAL A 13 8.33 -0.98 0.73
N THR A 14 8.92 -0.97 -0.46
CA THR A 14 10.05 -0.09 -0.79
C THR A 14 9.54 1.07 -1.62
N VAL A 15 10.03 2.28 -1.34
CA VAL A 15 9.74 3.49 -2.11
C VAL A 15 11.03 4.31 -2.31
N ASP A 16 11.10 5.10 -3.39
CA ASP A 16 12.12 6.16 -3.50
C ASP A 16 11.59 7.42 -2.81
N GLU A 17 12.04 7.68 -1.58
CA GLU A 17 11.59 8.82 -0.77
C GLU A 17 11.77 10.17 -1.48
N THR A 18 12.73 10.29 -2.40
CA THR A 18 12.97 11.53 -3.15
C THR A 18 11.83 11.87 -4.12
N LYS A 19 10.99 10.88 -4.47
CA LYS A 19 9.78 11.05 -5.30
C LYS A 19 8.60 11.57 -4.48
N PHE A 20 8.63 11.40 -3.17
CA PHE A 20 7.61 11.86 -2.23
C PHE A 20 7.95 13.25 -1.70
N SER A 21 8.22 14.19 -2.61
CA SER A 21 8.43 15.59 -2.26
C SER A 21 7.20 16.20 -1.56
N GLU A 22 7.39 17.27 -0.79
CA GLU A 22 6.28 18.00 -0.16
C GLU A 22 5.22 18.42 -1.18
N LYS A 23 5.64 18.83 -2.38
CA LYS A 23 4.74 19.18 -3.47
C LYS A 23 3.90 17.98 -3.92
N PHE A 24 4.53 16.83 -4.16
CA PHE A 24 3.82 15.62 -4.54
C PHE A 24 2.83 15.20 -3.46
N MET A 25 3.26 15.16 -2.19
CA MET A 25 2.38 14.79 -1.08
C MET A 25 1.21 15.76 -0.94
N GLN A 26 1.43 17.06 -1.15
CA GLN A 26 0.35 18.05 -1.14
C GLN A 26 -0.65 17.84 -2.29
N GLU A 27 -0.16 17.65 -3.53
CA GLU A 27 -1.02 17.38 -4.69
C GLU A 27 -1.83 16.10 -4.51
N PHE A 28 -1.22 15.06 -3.93
CA PHE A 28 -1.91 13.83 -3.59
C PHE A 28 -3.00 14.08 -2.56
N ARG A 29 -2.71 14.79 -1.47
CA ARG A 29 -3.68 15.14 -0.43
C ARG A 29 -4.90 15.88 -0.95
N ASP A 30 -4.66 16.82 -1.87
CA ASP A 30 -5.72 17.66 -2.44
C ASP A 30 -6.63 16.88 -3.41
N SER A 31 -6.11 15.79 -3.99
CA SER A 31 -6.80 15.03 -5.05
C SER A 31 -7.37 13.68 -4.57
N PHE A 32 -6.76 13.07 -3.56
CA PHE A 32 -7.04 11.70 -3.12
C PHE A 32 -7.35 11.64 -1.61
N TYR A 33 -6.40 11.20 -0.79
CA TYR A 33 -6.57 10.98 0.64
C TYR A 33 -5.71 11.96 1.44
N GLN A 34 -6.21 12.41 2.60
CA GLN A 34 -5.51 13.31 3.52
C GLN A 34 -4.36 12.60 4.27
N PHE A 35 -3.28 12.28 3.56
CA PHE A 35 -2.05 11.70 4.10
C PHE A 35 -1.00 12.77 4.35
N ASP A 36 -0.70 13.01 5.62
CA ASP A 36 0.19 14.10 6.03
C ASP A 36 1.68 13.74 5.95
N ASP A 37 2.00 12.44 5.93
CA ASP A 37 3.37 11.92 5.94
C ASP A 37 3.57 10.73 5.00
N LEU A 38 4.83 10.41 4.74
CA LEU A 38 5.25 9.29 3.89
C LEU A 38 4.75 7.94 4.43
N ASP A 39 4.72 7.76 5.75
CA ASP A 39 4.27 6.52 6.39
C ASP A 39 2.80 6.21 6.06
N ALA A 40 1.94 7.22 6.00
CA ALA A 40 0.55 7.07 5.58
C ALA A 40 0.45 6.61 4.12
N HIS A 41 1.31 7.14 3.24
CA HIS A 41 1.39 6.65 1.85
C HIS A 41 1.87 5.20 1.78
N ILE A 42 2.90 4.82 2.54
CA ILE A 42 3.42 3.44 2.61
C ILE A 42 2.34 2.47 3.10
N LYS A 43 1.60 2.83 4.16
CA LYS A 43 0.47 2.03 4.67
C LYS A 43 -0.62 1.85 3.63
N HIS A 44 -0.91 2.88 2.84
CA HIS A 44 -1.91 2.79 1.78
C HIS A 44 -1.43 1.90 0.63
N LEU A 45 -0.17 2.02 0.21
CA LEU A 45 0.44 1.13 -0.79
C LEU A 45 0.39 -0.33 -0.34
N ALA A 46 0.75 -0.63 0.92
CA ALA A 46 0.63 -1.97 1.49
C ALA A 46 -0.82 -2.49 1.42
N GLN A 47 -1.81 -1.65 1.72
CA GLN A 47 -3.23 -2.05 1.61
C GLN A 47 -3.66 -2.30 0.17
N LEU A 48 -3.14 -1.57 -0.81
CA LEU A 48 -3.43 -1.81 -2.23
C LEU A 48 -2.88 -3.17 -2.67
N GLU A 49 -1.66 -3.48 -2.30
CA GLU A 49 -1.04 -4.79 -2.53
C GLU A 49 -1.83 -5.91 -1.84
N ALA A 50 -2.13 -5.78 -0.54
CA ALA A 50 -2.89 -6.76 0.24
C ALA A 50 -4.25 -7.12 -0.38
N ARG A 51 -4.86 -6.18 -1.11
CA ARG A 51 -6.17 -6.33 -1.75
C ARG A 51 -6.07 -6.75 -3.22
N GLY A 52 -4.86 -6.93 -3.75
CA GLY A 52 -4.62 -7.32 -5.15
C GLY A 52 -4.89 -6.21 -6.16
N PHE A 53 -4.82 -4.93 -5.75
CA PHE A 53 -4.97 -3.80 -6.67
C PHE A 53 -3.69 -3.46 -7.43
N VAL A 54 -2.57 -4.09 -7.09
CA VAL A 54 -1.29 -3.96 -7.78
C VAL A 54 -0.95 -5.34 -8.37
N PRO A 55 -1.36 -5.63 -9.62
CA PRO A 55 -1.34 -7.00 -10.12
C PRO A 55 0.07 -7.52 -10.47
N PHE A 56 1.02 -6.63 -10.79
CA PHE A 56 2.37 -6.99 -11.25
C PHE A 56 3.41 -5.90 -10.92
N ASP A 57 4.68 -6.25 -11.03
CA ASP A 57 5.78 -5.28 -11.05
C ASP A 57 5.57 -4.24 -12.16
N ASN A 58 5.86 -2.97 -11.85
CA ASN A 58 5.68 -1.82 -12.75
C ASN A 58 4.21 -1.51 -13.08
N SER A 59 3.26 -1.89 -12.22
CA SER A 59 1.85 -1.51 -12.37
C SER A 59 1.66 0.00 -12.24
N PHE A 60 0.63 0.52 -12.93
CA PHE A 60 0.14 1.86 -12.67
C PHE A 60 -0.71 1.83 -11.40
N ILE A 61 -0.34 2.68 -10.43
CA ILE A 61 -1.03 2.80 -9.15
C ILE A 61 -1.72 4.17 -9.13
N GLU A 62 -3.05 4.18 -9.05
CA GLU A 62 -3.81 5.42 -9.03
C GLU A 62 -3.36 6.35 -7.89
N GLY A 63 -3.10 7.60 -8.23
CA GLY A 63 -2.53 8.61 -7.34
C GLY A 63 -1.00 8.62 -7.22
N TYR A 64 -0.31 7.53 -7.56
CA TYR A 64 1.16 7.46 -7.50
C TYR A 64 1.82 7.43 -8.88
N GLY A 65 1.11 6.97 -9.91
CA GLY A 65 1.66 6.79 -11.25
C GLY A 65 2.25 5.39 -11.45
N TRP A 66 3.19 5.26 -12.38
CA TRP A 66 3.88 3.98 -12.61
C TRP A 66 4.79 3.64 -11.44
N SER A 67 4.62 2.46 -10.84
CA SER A 67 5.37 2.06 -9.64
C SER A 67 6.89 2.14 -9.85
N LYS A 68 7.37 1.79 -11.05
CA LYS A 68 8.77 1.91 -11.46
C LYS A 68 9.33 3.32 -11.36
N ASP A 69 8.57 4.32 -11.80
CA ASP A 69 9.02 5.72 -11.85
C ASP A 69 9.09 6.35 -10.46
N MET A 70 8.31 5.79 -9.53
CA MET A 70 8.25 6.16 -8.11
C MET A 70 9.17 5.31 -7.22
N GLY A 71 9.87 4.33 -7.79
CA GLY A 71 10.69 3.38 -7.02
C GLY A 71 9.87 2.52 -6.06
N ILE A 72 8.59 2.26 -6.36
CA ILE A 72 7.68 1.47 -5.54
C ILE A 72 7.79 -0.01 -5.90
N SER A 73 8.08 -0.85 -4.91
CA SER A 73 8.01 -2.31 -5.01
C SER A 73 7.46 -2.94 -3.74
N PHE A 74 6.95 -4.15 -3.87
CA PHE A 74 6.30 -4.89 -2.79
C PHE A 74 6.92 -6.27 -2.61
N LYS A 75 6.95 -6.76 -1.38
CA LYS A 75 7.24 -8.15 -1.06
C LYS A 75 6.27 -8.63 0.02
N ASN A 76 5.53 -9.70 -0.28
CA ASN A 76 4.65 -10.34 0.70
C ASN A 76 5.49 -11.29 1.57
N GLU A 77 5.62 -10.99 2.85
CA GLU A 77 6.42 -11.79 3.80
C GLU A 77 5.63 -12.96 4.38
N GLY A 78 4.30 -12.85 4.45
CA GLY A 78 3.45 -13.90 4.99
C GLY A 78 1.99 -13.51 5.15
N ILE A 79 1.16 -14.54 5.30
CA ILE A 79 -0.27 -14.43 5.58
C ILE A 79 -0.58 -15.31 6.79
N GLU A 80 -1.21 -14.72 7.80
CA GLU A 80 -1.71 -15.42 8.99
C GLU A 80 -3.24 -15.38 9.02
N GLU A 81 -3.84 -16.49 9.44
CA GLU A 81 -5.29 -16.67 9.49
C GLU A 81 -5.71 -17.24 10.85
N GLU A 82 -6.65 -16.57 11.51
CA GLU A 82 -7.14 -16.98 12.84
C GLU A 82 -8.67 -16.98 12.89
N ILE A 83 -9.28 -18.10 13.32
CA ILE A 83 -10.73 -18.14 13.59
C ILE A 83 -10.99 -17.52 14.97
N GLN A 84 -11.76 -16.43 15.00
CA GLN A 84 -12.13 -15.81 16.27
C GLN A 84 -13.19 -16.64 17.00
N GLY A 85 -12.90 -17.03 18.25
CA GLY A 85 -13.86 -17.62 19.19
C GLY A 85 -14.07 -19.13 19.04
N SER A 86 -12.98 -19.90 18.91
CA SER A 86 -12.97 -21.35 19.24
C SER A 86 -13.13 -21.58 20.74
#